data_AF-A0A0C1H7S9-F1
#
_entry.id   AF-A0A0C1H7S9-F1
#
_cell.length_a   1.000
_cell.length_b   1.000
_cell.length_c   1.000
_cell.angle_alpha   90.00
_cell.angle_beta   90.00
_cell.angle_gamma   90.00
#
_symmetry.space_group_name_H-M   'P 1'
#
loop_
_entity.id
_entity.type
_entity.pdbx_description
1 polymer ?
#
loop_
_entity_poly.entity_id
_entity_poly.type
_entity_poly.pdbx_seq_one_letter_code
_entity_poly.pdbx_strand_id
1 'polypeptide(L)'
;MPSLISLRNKKIYHIKQGLELLKAYQLNCSLPFRFGCTKGLCAVCAIKVVKGMENLSKKTQEETATLTTKRLDANYRLACQCAIFGEVVID
;
A
#
# COMPACT_ATOMS: atom_id res chain seq x y z
N MET A 1 -0.59 -15.71 8.18
CA MET A 1 -0.37 -14.27 8.38
C MET A 1 0.31 -13.72 7.15
N PRO A 2 -0.35 -12.84 6.38
CA PRO A 2 0.29 -12.22 5.23
C PRO A 2 1.45 -11.30 5.66
N SER A 3 2.38 -11.10 4.73
CA SER A 3 3.65 -10.41 4.98
C SER A 3 3.85 -9.31 3.93
N LEU A 4 4.22 -8.12 4.38
CA LEU A 4 4.66 -7.03 3.53
C LEU A 4 6.18 -6.90 3.63
N ILE A 5 6.87 -7.03 2.49
CA ILE A 5 8.32 -6.98 2.39
C ILE A 5 8.70 -5.67 1.72
N SER A 6 9.51 -4.84 2.38
CA SER A 6 10.02 -3.60 1.78
C SER A 6 11.46 -3.76 1.34
N LEU A 7 11.72 -3.55 0.05
CA LEU A 7 13.07 -3.65 -0.53
C LEU A 7 13.98 -2.51 -0.07
N ARG A 8 13.44 -1.31 0.17
CA ARG A 8 14.19 -0.14 0.68
C ARG A 8 14.87 -0.38 2.01
N ASN A 9 14.17 -1.00 2.96
CA ASN A 9 14.70 -1.19 4.31
C ASN A 9 15.02 -2.66 4.64
N LYS A 10 14.78 -3.58 3.69
CA LYS A 10 14.98 -5.03 3.83
C LYS A 10 14.27 -5.61 5.06
N LYS A 11 13.13 -5.04 5.46
CA LYS A 11 12.30 -5.52 6.58
C LYS A 11 11.04 -6.22 6.09
N ILE A 12 10.60 -7.17 6.90
CA ILE A 12 9.37 -7.93 6.72
C ILE A 12 8.39 -7.50 7.82
N TYR A 13 7.17 -7.21 7.42
CA TYR A 13 6.10 -6.75 8.29
C TYR A 13 4.95 -7.75 8.24
N HIS A 14 4.60 -8.34 9.37
CA HIS A 14 3.45 -9.23 9.45
C HIS A 14 2.18 -8.41 9.67
N ILE A 15 1.25 -8.53 8.74
CA ILE A 15 -0.01 -7.78 8.75
C ILE A 15 -1.15 -8.79 8.85
N LYS A 16 -2.21 -8.44 9.58
CA LYS A 16 -3.40 -9.29 9.67
C LYS A 16 -4.09 -9.33 8.30
N GLN A 17 -4.53 -10.51 7.88
CA GLN A 17 -5.25 -10.66 6.62
C GLN A 17 -6.53 -9.81 6.61
N GLY A 18 -6.77 -9.11 5.50
CA GLY A 18 -7.86 -8.17 5.32
C GLY A 18 -7.67 -6.83 6.03
N LEU A 19 -6.54 -6.60 6.72
CA LEU A 19 -6.28 -5.33 7.38
C LEU A 19 -5.81 -4.28 6.36
N GLU A 20 -6.38 -3.10 6.45
CA GLU A 20 -5.94 -1.92 5.70
C GLU A 20 -4.55 -1.48 6.16
N LEU A 21 -3.70 -1.10 5.21
CA LEU A 21 -2.34 -0.62 5.51
C LEU A 21 -2.34 0.64 6.38
N LEU A 22 -3.36 1.50 6.24
CA LEU A 22 -3.53 2.66 7.09
C LEU A 22 -3.75 2.25 8.55
N LYS A 23 -4.67 1.31 8.80
CA LYS A 23 -4.92 0.75 10.14
C LYS A 23 -3.69 0.02 10.66
N ALA A 24 -3.01 -0.75 9.81
CA ALA A 24 -1.77 -1.42 10.18
C ALA A 24 -0.68 -0.43 10.62
N TYR A 25 -0.57 0.72 9.95
CA TYR A 25 0.37 1.79 10.32
C TYR A 25 0.00 2.46 11.64
N GLN A 26 -1.30 2.68 11.89
CA GLN A 26 -1.79 3.25 13.14
C GLN A 26 -1.57 2.32 14.34
N LEU A 27 -1.70 1.01 14.14
CA LEU A 27 -1.45 0.00 15.17
C LEU A 27 0.05 -0.27 15.36
N ASN A 28 0.83 -0.20 14.28
CA ASN A 28 2.26 -0.48 14.25
C ASN A 28 3.00 0.62 13.47
N CYS A 29 3.52 1.62 14.19
CA CYS A 29 4.28 2.76 13.63
C CYS A 29 5.58 2.41 12.88
N SER A 30 5.93 1.13 12.73
CA SER A 30 7.19 0.70 12.10
C SER A 30 7.10 0.53 10.58
N LEU A 31 5.90 0.64 10.00
CA LEU A 31 5.69 0.52 8.55
C LEU A 31 6.32 1.71 7.79
N PRO A 32 6.96 1.48 6.63
CA PRO A 32 7.75 2.48 5.92
C PRO A 32 6.89 3.41 5.05
N PHE A 33 5.69 3.74 5.50
CA PHE A 33 4.74 4.54 4.75
C PHE A 33 4.70 5.98 5.27
N ARG A 34 4.49 6.93 4.35
CA ARG A 34 4.12 8.30 4.71
C ARG A 34 2.70 8.55 4.25
N PHE A 35 1.83 8.94 5.19
CA PHE A 35 0.45 9.27 4.90
C PHE A 35 0.26 10.79 4.85
N GLY A 36 -0.42 11.26 3.81
CA GLY A 36 -0.86 12.65 3.68
C GLY A 36 -2.35 12.76 3.99
N CYS A 37 -3.17 12.79 2.93
CA CYS A 37 -4.62 13.03 3.06
C CYS A 37 -5.46 11.83 3.52
N THR A 38 -4.91 10.59 3.50
CA THR A 38 -5.58 9.28 3.73
C THR A 38 -6.84 8.96 2.92
N LYS A 39 -7.35 9.91 2.14
CA LYS A 39 -8.54 9.82 1.27
C LYS A 39 -8.26 9.44 -0.19
N GLY A 40 -7.05 8.97 -0.51
CA GLY A 40 -6.71 8.59 -1.90
C GLY A 40 -6.52 9.75 -2.89
N LEU A 41 -6.34 11.00 -2.45
CA LEU A 41 -6.28 12.20 -3.32
C LEU A 41 -4.87 12.77 -3.58
N CYS A 42 -3.95 12.64 -2.62
CA CYS A 42 -2.66 13.35 -2.67
C CYS A 42 -1.49 12.55 -3.26
N ALA A 43 -1.61 11.22 -3.34
CA ALA A 43 -0.55 10.27 -3.71
C ALA A 43 0.73 10.28 -2.82
N VAL A 44 0.74 10.97 -1.68
CA VAL A 44 1.89 10.93 -0.74
C VAL A 44 2.22 9.52 -0.25
N CYS A 45 1.19 8.69 -0.10
CA CYS A 45 1.30 7.29 0.30
C CYS A 45 1.45 6.31 -0.89
N ALA A 46 1.86 6.80 -2.07
CA ALA A 46 2.08 5.95 -3.22
C ALA A 46 3.24 4.98 -2.96
N ILE A 47 3.01 3.70 -3.24
CA ILE A 47 3.97 2.62 -3.11
C ILE A 47 4.05 1.87 -4.43
N LYS A 48 5.25 1.46 -4.82
CA LYS A 48 5.46 0.63 -6.01
C LYS A 48 5.40 -0.82 -5.58
N VAL A 49 4.43 -1.56 -6.08
CA VAL A 49 4.29 -3.00 -5.83
C VAL A 49 5.12 -3.75 -6.87
N VAL A 50 6.08 -4.54 -6.39
CA VAL A 50 6.97 -5.36 -7.22
C VAL A 50 6.40 -6.77 -7.40
N LYS A 51 5.74 -7.31 -6.36
CA LYS A 51 5.13 -8.65 -6.36
C LYS A 51 3.91 -8.68 -5.43
N GLY A 52 2.93 -9.53 -5.73
CA GLY A 52 1.75 -9.70 -4.89
C GLY A 52 0.68 -8.63 -5.13
N MET A 53 0.59 -8.09 -6.34
CA MET A 53 -0.46 -7.11 -6.67
C MET A 53 -1.86 -7.73 -6.56
N GLU A 54 -1.99 -9.04 -6.83
CA GLU A 54 -3.24 -9.78 -6.66
C GLU A 54 -3.63 -9.98 -5.18
N ASN A 55 -2.66 -9.85 -4.27
CA ASN A 55 -2.85 -10.01 -2.83
C ASN A 55 -3.32 -8.71 -2.16
N LEU A 56 -3.61 -7.67 -2.93
CA LEU A 56 -4.15 -6.41 -2.46
C LEU A 56 -5.64 -6.29 -2.80
N SER A 57 -6.36 -5.48 -2.01
CA SER A 57 -7.72 -5.06 -2.36
C SER A 57 -7.77 -4.45 -3.77
N LYS A 58 -8.95 -4.52 -4.39
CA LYS A 58 -9.23 -3.83 -5.65
C LYS A 58 -9.01 -2.33 -5.50
N LYS A 59 -8.54 -1.69 -6.58
CA LYS A 59 -8.37 -0.23 -6.63
C LYS A 59 -9.73 0.45 -6.49
N THR A 60 -9.80 1.48 -5.66
CA THR A 60 -10.97 2.36 -5.61
C THR A 60 -10.99 3.30 -6.82
N GLN A 61 -12.14 3.92 -7.09
CA GLN A 61 -12.23 4.93 -8.15
C GLN A 61 -11.32 6.12 -7.87
N GLU A 62 -11.27 6.58 -6.61
CA GLU A 62 -10.40 7.67 -6.17
C GLU A 62 -8.91 7.31 -6.34
N GLU A 63 -8.53 6.08 -5.96
CA GLU A 63 -7.17 5.60 -6.18
C GLU A 63 -6.80 5.63 -7.67
N THR A 64 -7.68 5.11 -8.52
CA THR A 64 -7.44 5.03 -9.98
C THR A 64 -7.34 6.43 -10.60
N ALA A 65 -8.23 7.35 -10.22
CA ALA A 65 -8.22 8.73 -10.67
C ALA A 65 -6.94 9.46 -10.27
N THR A 66 -6.49 9.28 -9.02
CA THR A 66 -5.26 9.91 -8.51
C THR A 66 -4.01 9.33 -9.14
N LEU A 67 -3.91 8.01 -9.29
CA LEU A 67 -2.78 7.37 -9.98
C LEU A 67 -2.66 7.87 -11.42
N THR A 68 -3.80 8.01 -12.12
CA THR A 68 -3.86 8.54 -13.49
C THR A 68 -3.44 10.01 -13.53
N THR A 69 -4.00 10.85 -12.66
CA THR A 69 -3.71 12.30 -12.59
C THR A 69 -2.23 12.56 -12.27
N LYS A 70 -1.64 11.73 -11.41
CA LYS A 70 -0.22 11.82 -11.03
C LYS A 70 0.72 11.11 -12.01
N ARG A 71 0.20 10.51 -13.08
CA ARG A 71 0.96 9.75 -14.10
C ARG A 71 1.84 8.66 -13.48
N LEU A 72 1.30 7.95 -12.49
CA LEU A 72 1.97 6.81 -11.86
C LEU A 72 1.67 5.53 -12.64
N ASP A 73 2.67 4.67 -12.80
CA ASP A 73 2.54 3.40 -13.52
C ASP A 73 1.52 2.45 -12.86
N ALA A 74 1.08 1.44 -13.61
CA ALA A 74 0.10 0.45 -13.14
C ALA A 74 0.53 -0.32 -11.88
N ASN A 75 1.84 -0.40 -11.63
CA ASN A 75 2.47 -1.04 -10.48
C ASN A 75 2.38 -0.20 -9.20
N TYR A 76 1.96 1.06 -9.28
CA TYR A 76 1.74 1.88 -8.10
C TYR A 76 0.38 1.63 -7.49
N ARG A 77 0.35 1.71 -6.16
CA ARG A 77 -0.85 1.67 -5.32
C ARG A 77 -0.78 2.78 -4.29
N LEU A 78 -1.93 3.24 -3.82
CA LEU A 78 -2.00 4.15 -2.68
C LEU A 78 -2.17 3.34 -1.41
N ALA A 79 -1.16 3.35 -0.52
CA ALA A 79 -1.21 2.54 0.69
C ALA A 79 -2.46 2.83 1.54
N CYS A 80 -2.98 4.07 1.55
CA CYS A 80 -4.19 4.39 2.31
C CYS A 80 -5.48 3.74 1.79
N GLN A 81 -5.46 3.20 0.57
CA GLN A 81 -6.60 2.56 -0.09
C GLN A 81 -6.43 1.04 -0.22
N CYS A 82 -5.36 0.48 0.38
CA CYS A 82 -4.99 -0.92 0.23
C CYS A 82 -5.26 -1.71 1.51
N ALA A 83 -5.84 -2.90 1.34
CA ALA A 83 -5.85 -3.96 2.35
C ALA A 83 -5.05 -5.17 1.84
N ILE A 84 -4.38 -5.86 2.74
CA ILE A 84 -3.50 -7.00 2.41
C ILE A 84 -4.19 -8.34 2.69
N PHE A 85 -4.16 -9.24 1.71
CA PHE A 85 -4.70 -10.59 1.78
C PHE A 85 -3.63 -11.68 1.67
N GLY A 86 -2.41 -11.35 1.24
CA GLY A 86 -1.31 -12.30 1.00
C GLY A 86 0.07 -11.63 1.10
N GLU A 87 1.11 -12.31 0.62
CA GLU A 87 2.46 -11.73 0.56
C GLU A 87 2.53 -10.60 -0.48
N VAL A 88 3.11 -9.46 -0.11
CA VAL A 88 3.29 -8.30 -1.00
C VAL A 88 4.72 -7.78 -0.86
N VAL A 89 5.38 -7.52 -1.99
CA VAL A 89 6.71 -6.93 -2.04
C VAL A 89 6.61 -5.52 -2.62
N ILE A 90 7.17 -4.54 -1.91
CA ILE A 90 7.16 -3.13 -2.30
C ILE A 90 8.58 -2.57 -2.43
N ASP A 91 8.73 -1.59 -3.33
CA ASP A 91 9.98 -0.84 -3.55
C ASP A 91 9.97 0.54 -2.88
#